data_AF-A0A3S3RTY3-F1
#
_entry.id   AF-A0A3S3RTY3-F1
#
_cell.length_a   1.000
_cell.length_b   1.000
_cell.length_c   1.000
_cell.angle_alpha   90.00
_cell.angle_beta   90.00
_cell.angle_gamma   90.00
#
_symmetry.space_group_name_H-M   'P 1'
#
loop_
_entity.id
_entity.type
_entity.pdbx_description
1 polymer ?
#
loop_
_entity_poly.entity_id
_entity_poly.type
_entity_poly.pdbx_seq_one_letter_code
_entity_poly.pdbx_strand_id
1 'polypeptide(L)'
;MNLVPMVVEQSPRGERAFDIYSRLLRERIVFLGTPVNDDVASVIVAQLLFLEADDPEKDITFYINSPGGVVTAGMAIYDTMQYINCDVATLCMGQAASMGAFLLAAGAEGKRFALPN
;
A
#
# COMPACT_ATOMS: atom_id res chain seq x y z
N MET A 1 -12.01 5.23 -18.83
CA MET A 1 -12.10 4.60 -17.50
C MET A 1 -11.96 3.10 -17.69
N ASN A 2 -10.86 2.49 -17.24
CA ASN A 2 -10.82 1.03 -17.11
C ASN A 2 -11.68 0.67 -15.90
N LEU A 3 -12.67 -0.21 -16.10
CA LEU A 3 -13.48 -0.73 -15.00
C LEU A 3 -12.56 -1.52 -14.06
N VAL A 4 -12.57 -1.17 -12.77
CA VAL A 4 -11.95 -2.01 -11.74
C VAL A 4 -12.87 -3.22 -11.52
N PRO A 5 -12.38 -4.47 -11.63
CA PRO A 5 -13.20 -5.65 -11.43
C PRO A 5 -13.79 -5.71 -10.02
N MET A 6 -15.02 -6.22 -9.94
CA MET A 6 -15.72 -6.48 -8.68
C MET A 6 -15.60 -7.96 -8.30
N VAL A 7 -15.49 -8.23 -7.00
CA VAL A 7 -15.48 -9.56 -6.40
C VAL A 7 -16.59 -9.68 -5.36
N VAL A 8 -17.20 -10.87 -5.28
CA VAL A 8 -18.27 -11.17 -4.30
C VAL A 8 -17.69 -12.06 -3.22
N GLU A 9 -17.80 -11.62 -1.97
CA GLU A 9 -17.43 -12.39 -0.79
C GLU A 9 -18.70 -12.89 -0.09
N GLN A 10 -18.78 -14.21 0.13
CA GLN A 10 -19.85 -14.82 0.91
C GLN A 10 -19.47 -14.86 2.38
N SER A 11 -20.34 -14.33 3.23
CA SER A 11 -20.21 -14.39 4.69
C SER A 11 -21.48 -14.99 5.31
N PRO A 12 -21.44 -15.47 6.57
CA PRO A 12 -22.65 -15.90 7.27
C PRO A 12 -23.75 -14.84 7.38
N ARG A 13 -23.42 -13.55 7.16
CA ARG A 13 -24.34 -12.41 7.16
C ARG A 13 -24.84 -12.02 5.76
N GLY A 14 -24.50 -12.80 4.73
CA GLY A 14 -24.88 -12.56 3.34
C GLY A 14 -23.69 -12.28 2.42
N GLU A 15 -24.00 -11.91 1.18
CA GLU A 15 -23.03 -11.57 0.14
C GLU A 15 -22.68 -10.08 0.17
N ARG A 16 -21.39 -9.76 0.05
CA ARG A 16 -20.90 -8.38 -0.13
C ARG A 16 -20.02 -8.30 -1.36
N ALA A 17 -20.26 -7.28 -2.19
CA ALA A 17 -19.44 -6.99 -3.36
C ALA A 17 -18.43 -5.89 -3.02
N PHE A 18 -17.17 -6.10 -3.44
CA PHE A 18 -16.08 -5.14 -3.31
C PHE A 18 -15.39 -4.99 -4.66
N ASP A 19 -14.79 -3.83 -4.94
CA ASP A 19 -13.78 -3.80 -5.97
C ASP A 19 -12.52 -4.57 -5.49
N ILE A 20 -11.70 -5.03 -6.43
CA ILE A 20 -10.54 -5.86 -6.09
C ILE A 20 -9.57 -5.18 -5.13
N TYR A 21 -9.38 -3.86 -5.21
CA TYR A 21 -8.48 -3.13 -4.32
C TYR A 21 -9.07 -3.00 -2.92
N SER A 22 -10.36 -2.68 -2.80
CA SER A 22 -11.05 -2.69 -1.50
C SER A 22 -11.01 -4.06 -0.83
N ARG A 23 -11.11 -5.15 -1.61
CA ARG A 23 -10.97 -6.50 -1.07
C ARG A 23 -9.56 -6.78 -0.54
N LEU A 24 -8.53 -6.30 -1.23
CA LEU A 24 -7.13 -6.44 -0.80
C LEU A 24 -6.79 -5.55 0.40
N LEU A 25 -7.36 -4.34 0.48
CA LEU A 25 -7.20 -3.45 1.63
C LEU A 25 -7.74 -4.09 2.92
N ARG A 26 -8.81 -4.89 2.84
CA ARG A 26 -9.30 -5.67 3.99
C ARG A 26 -8.32 -6.74 4.48
N GLU A 27 -7.42 -7.21 3.62
CA GLU A 27 -6.29 -8.07 4.00
C GLU A 27 -5.04 -7.24 4.34
N ARG A 28 -5.20 -5.92 4.56
CA ARG A 28 -4.13 -4.97 4.91
C ARG A 28 -3.06 -4.82 3.82
N ILE A 29 -3.46 -4.98 2.56
CA ILE A 29 -2.59 -4.81 1.40
C ILE A 29 -2.83 -3.45 0.74
N VAL A 30 -1.78 -2.66 0.63
CA VAL A 30 -1.75 -1.34 -0.03
C VAL A 30 -0.91 -1.42 -1.30
N PHE A 31 -1.32 -0.74 -2.37
CA PHE A 31 -0.62 -0.76 -3.66
C PHE A 31 -0.15 0.63 -4.10
N LEU A 32 1.12 0.72 -4.48
CA LEU A 32 1.68 1.80 -5.26
C LEU A 32 2.05 1.27 -6.65
N GLY A 33 1.11 1.35 -7.60
CA GLY A 33 1.26 0.85 -8.97
C GLY A 33 1.46 1.93 -10.04
N THR A 34 1.65 3.18 -9.63
CA THR A 34 1.70 4.36 -10.51
C THR A 34 2.89 5.26 -10.15
N PRO A 35 3.22 6.27 -10.98
CA PRO A 35 4.11 7.33 -10.55
C PRO A 35 3.61 8.00 -9.27
N VAL A 36 4.54 8.38 -8.40
CA VAL A 36 4.24 9.06 -7.13
C VAL A 36 3.87 10.51 -7.40
N ASN A 37 2.68 10.92 -7.00
CA ASN A 37 2.21 12.31 -7.01
C ASN A 37 1.32 12.57 -5.78
N ASP A 38 0.87 13.81 -5.60
CA ASP A 38 0.14 14.23 -4.40
C ASP A 38 -1.18 13.46 -4.22
N ASP A 39 -1.93 13.19 -5.30
CA ASP A 39 -3.19 12.44 -5.24
C ASP A 39 -2.96 10.98 -4.80
N VAL A 40 -1.96 10.32 -5.39
CA VAL A 40 -1.59 8.93 -5.04
C VAL A 40 -1.10 8.86 -3.60
N ALA A 41 -0.24 9.80 -3.19
CA ALA A 41 0.26 9.86 -1.82
C ALA A 41 -0.87 10.08 -0.82
N SER A 42 -1.80 10.99 -1.11
CA SER A 42 -2.97 11.26 -0.26
C SER A 42 -3.81 10.00 -0.03
N VAL A 43 -4.07 9.21 -1.09
CA VAL A 43 -4.80 7.94 -0.98
C VAL A 43 -4.02 6.89 -0.18
N ILE A 44 -2.71 6.74 -0.41
CA ILE A 44 -1.88 5.78 0.33
C ILE A 44 -1.82 6.15 1.82
N VAL A 45 -1.59 7.42 2.15
CA VAL A 45 -1.58 7.92 3.54
C VAL A 45 -2.93 7.64 4.21
N ALA A 46 -4.04 7.91 3.54
CA ALA A 46 -5.37 7.61 4.06
C ALA A 46 -5.57 6.11 4.33
N GLN A 47 -5.08 5.23 3.45
CA GLN A 47 -5.14 3.78 3.64
C GLN A 47 -4.27 3.32 4.82
N LEU A 48 -3.06 3.85 4.97
CA LEU A 48 -2.18 3.53 6.11
C LEU A 48 -2.82 3.93 7.45
N LEU A 49 -3.35 5.15 7.54
CA LEU A 49 -4.04 5.64 8.74
C LEU A 49 -5.32 4.85 9.05
N PHE A 50 -6.05 4.44 8.01
CA PHE A 50 -7.23 3.58 8.17
C PHE A 50 -6.84 2.21 8.76
N LEU A 51 -5.78 1.58 8.27
CA LEU A 51 -5.32 0.27 8.74
C LEU A 51 -4.74 0.34 10.16
N GLU A 52 -4.04 1.43 10.48
CA GLU A 52 -3.57 1.73 11.84
C GLU A 52 -4.73 1.84 12.83
N ALA A 53 -5.82 2.53 12.45
CA ALA A 53 -6.99 2.67 13.31
C ALA A 53 -7.81 1.37 13.46
N ASP A 54 -7.80 0.51 12.45
CA ASP A 54 -8.51 -0.78 12.47
C ASP A 54 -7.82 -1.80 13.39
N ASP A 55 -6.50 -1.94 13.28
CA ASP A 55 -5.69 -2.82 14.13
C ASP A 55 -4.20 -2.39 14.10
N PRO A 56 -3.71 -1.69 15.13
CA PRO A 56 -2.35 -1.15 15.15
C PRO A 56 -1.26 -2.21 15.38
N GLU A 57 -1.63 -3.43 15.81
CA GLU A 57 -0.67 -4.52 16.08
C GLU A 57 -0.41 -5.40 14.84
N LYS A 58 -1.23 -5.26 13.80
CA LYS A 58 -1.10 -6.07 12.58
C LYS A 58 -0.31 -5.36 11.50
N ASP A 59 0.64 -6.09 10.93
CA ASP A 59 1.43 -5.66 9.78
C ASP A 59 0.55 -5.15 8.61
N ILE A 60 1.11 -4.21 7.86
CA ILE A 60 0.61 -3.75 6.57
C ILE A 60 1.55 -4.25 5.48
N THR A 61 1.01 -4.81 4.42
CA THR A 61 1.80 -5.20 3.25
C THR A 61 1.69 -4.15 2.16
N PHE A 62 2.80 -3.48 1.86
CA PHE A 62 2.87 -2.41 0.87
C PHE A 62 3.58 -2.88 -0.40
N TYR A 63 2.79 -3.09 -1.46
CA TYR A 63 3.26 -3.53 -2.76
C TYR A 63 3.65 -2.35 -3.65
N ILE A 64 4.87 -2.37 -4.15
CA ILE A 64 5.49 -1.27 -4.89
C ILE A 64 5.84 -1.72 -6.31
N ASN A 65 5.24 -1.05 -7.29
CA ASN A 65 5.58 -1.09 -8.70
C ASN A 65 5.54 0.34 -9.25
N SER A 66 6.62 1.10 -9.07
CA SER A 66 6.64 2.53 -9.38
C SER A 66 7.99 2.98 -9.95
N PRO A 67 7.97 3.82 -11.01
CA PRO A 67 9.17 4.49 -11.49
C PRO A 67 9.60 5.67 -10.58
N GLY A 68 8.91 5.89 -9.46
CA GLY A 68 9.11 7.03 -8.56
C GLY A 68 8.22 8.21 -8.92
N GLY A 69 8.62 9.41 -8.53
CA GLY A 69 7.83 10.63 -8.79
C GLY A 69 8.19 11.78 -7.87
N VAL A 70 7.18 12.56 -7.48
CA VAL A 70 7.32 13.77 -6.67
C VAL A 70 7.90 13.43 -5.29
N VAL A 71 9.02 14.05 -4.95
CA VAL A 71 9.75 13.77 -3.70
C VAL A 71 8.91 14.10 -2.47
N THR A 72 8.25 15.26 -2.44
CA THR A 72 7.42 15.68 -1.30
C THR A 72 6.22 14.76 -1.08
N ALA A 73 5.59 14.29 -2.15
CA ALA A 73 4.52 13.29 -2.08
C ALA A 73 5.03 11.96 -1.50
N GLY A 74 6.20 11.50 -1.95
CA GLY A 74 6.81 10.30 -1.38
C GLY A 74 7.26 10.48 0.08
N MET A 75 7.68 11.68 0.49
CA MET A 75 7.97 11.98 1.90
C MET A 75 6.73 11.88 2.78
N ALA A 76 5.56 12.31 2.30
CA ALA A 76 4.31 12.16 3.05
C ALA A 76 3.98 10.68 3.33
N ILE A 77 4.20 9.80 2.35
CA ILE A 77 4.04 8.35 2.53
C ILE A 77 5.08 7.84 3.54
N TYR A 78 6.34 8.19 3.36
CA TYR A 78 7.44 7.77 4.24
C TYR A 78 7.21 8.17 5.70
N ASP A 79 6.93 9.44 5.96
CA ASP A 79 6.72 9.94 7.33
C ASP A 79 5.51 9.25 7.97
N THR A 80 4.47 8.95 7.18
CA THR A 80 3.30 8.19 7.67
C THR A 80 3.68 6.74 8.02
N MET A 81 4.50 6.08 7.20
CA MET A 81 5.01 4.73 7.51
C MET A 81 5.80 4.70 8.82
N GLN A 82 6.52 5.77 9.16
CA GLN A 82 7.26 5.88 10.42
C GLN A 82 6.40 6.33 11.60
N TYR A 83 5.26 6.96 11.33
CA TYR A 83 4.36 7.51 12.34
C TYR A 83 3.40 6.46 12.93
N ILE A 84 2.91 5.54 12.10
CA ILE A 84 1.97 4.49 12.52
C ILE A 84 2.67 3.42 13.36
N ASN A 85 1.93 2.75 14.24
CA ASN A 85 2.47 1.65 15.05
C ASN A 85 2.59 0.34 14.25
N CYS A 86 1.77 0.18 13.20
CA CYS A 86 1.85 -0.98 12.32
C CYS A 86 3.23 -1.09 11.65
N ASP A 87 3.84 -2.28 11.69
CA ASP A 87 4.98 -2.57 10.83
C ASP A 87 4.56 -2.57 9.36
N VAL A 88 5.25 -1.79 8.53
CA VAL A 88 5.02 -1.77 7.07
C VAL A 88 6.00 -2.69 6.38
N ALA A 89 5.54 -3.88 6.02
CA ALA A 89 6.27 -4.80 5.14
C ALA A 89 6.20 -4.29 3.70
N THR A 90 7.33 -4.20 3.00
CA THR A 90 7.37 -3.71 1.62
C THR A 90 7.79 -4.81 0.66
N LEU A 91 7.18 -4.84 -0.53
CA LEU A 91 7.52 -5.81 -1.56
C LEU A 91 7.55 -5.16 -2.94
N CYS A 92 8.72 -5.19 -3.58
CA CYS A 92 8.90 -4.74 -4.95
C CYS A 92 8.39 -5.79 -5.94
N MET A 93 7.49 -5.38 -6.84
CA MET A 93 7.03 -6.17 -7.98
C MET A 93 7.29 -5.39 -9.27
N GLY A 94 8.12 -5.92 -10.16
CA GLY A 94 8.50 -5.23 -11.39
C GLY A 94 9.57 -4.17 -11.13
N GLN A 95 9.19 -2.94 -10.76
CA GLN A 95 10.17 -1.88 -10.53
C GLN A 95 9.92 -1.06 -9.27
N ALA A 96 11.00 -0.67 -8.61
CA ALA A 96 11.03 0.36 -7.59
C ALA A 96 12.20 1.30 -7.91
N ALA A 97 11.91 2.46 -8.47
CA ALA A 97 12.92 3.46 -8.85
C ALA A 97 12.67 4.80 -8.14
N SER A 98 13.73 5.57 -7.87
CA SER A 98 13.63 6.87 -7.20
C SER A 98 12.79 6.79 -5.91
N MET A 99 11.70 7.55 -5.77
CA MET A 99 10.81 7.47 -4.60
C MET A 99 10.20 6.07 -4.39
N GLY A 100 10.03 5.26 -5.43
CA GLY A 100 9.63 3.86 -5.26
C GLY A 100 10.70 3.03 -4.54
N ALA A 101 11.98 3.20 -4.90
CA ALA A 101 13.10 2.53 -4.24
C ALA A 101 13.29 3.02 -2.80
N PHE A 102 13.10 4.33 -2.59
CA PHE A 102 13.18 4.95 -1.28
C PHE A 102 12.11 4.37 -0.33
N LEU A 103 10.85 4.32 -0.77
CA LEU A 103 9.75 3.77 0.02
C LEU A 103 9.91 2.27 0.27
N LEU A 104 10.43 1.52 -0.70
CA LEU A 104 10.81 0.11 -0.50
C LEU A 104 11.85 -0.04 0.62
N ALA A 105 12.89 0.79 0.60
CA ALA A 105 13.94 0.74 1.62
C ALA A 105 13.45 1.15 3.02
N ALA A 106 12.38 1.93 3.10
CA ALA A 106 11.76 2.44 4.32
C ALA A 106 10.81 1.45 5.03
N GLY A 107 10.55 0.28 4.45
CA GLY A 107 9.81 -0.77 5.15
C GLY A 107 10.51 -1.22 6.42
N ALA A 108 9.75 -1.84 7.33
CA ALA A 108 10.24 -2.31 8.63
C ALA A 108 11.45 -3.24 8.49
N GLU A 109 12.34 -3.21 9.48
CA GLU A 109 13.57 -4.02 9.48
C GLU A 109 13.24 -5.51 9.34
N GLY A 110 13.95 -6.20 8.45
CA GLY A 110 13.69 -7.62 8.14
C GLY A 110 12.42 -7.88 7.29
N LYS A 111 11.62 -6.86 6.97
CA LYS A 111 10.35 -6.99 6.22
C LYS A 111 10.37 -6.24 4.88
N ARG A 112 11.52 -6.23 4.20
CA ARG A 112 11.72 -5.58 2.88
C ARG A 112 12.10 -6.64 1.85
N PHE A 113 11.25 -6.82 0.86
CA PHE A 113 11.34 -7.92 -0.10
C PHE A 113 11.30 -7.42 -1.54
N ALA A 114 11.80 -8.24 -2.46
CA ALA A 114 11.65 -8.02 -3.89
C ALA A 114 11.42 -9.36 -4.58
N LEU A 115 10.60 -9.35 -5.63
CA LEU A 115 10.56 -10.45 -6.57
C LEU A 115 11.88 -10.54 -7.35
N PRO A 116 12.26 -11.72 -7.88
CA PRO A 116 13.60 -11.94 -8.44
C PRO A 116 13.88 -11.27 -9.78
N ASN A 117 12.88 -10.67 -10.43
CA ASN A 117 13.01 -10.05 -11.76
C ASN A 117 12.48 -8.61 -11.75
#